data_AF-A0A2U3HDD8-F1
#
_entry.id   AF-A0A2U3HDD8-F1
#
_cell.length_a   1.000
_cell.length_b   1.000
_cell.length_c   1.000
_cell.angle_alpha   90.00
_cell.angle_beta   90.00
_cell.angle_gamma   90.00
#
_symmetry.space_group_name_H-M   'P 1'
#
loop_
_entity.id
_entity.type
_entity.pdbx_description
1 polymer ?
#
loop_
_entity_poly.entity_id
_entity_poly.type
_entity_poly.pdbx_seq_one_letter_code
_entity_poly.pdbx_strand_id
1 'polypeptide(L)'
;MAEDAAEDTDALVAMVRILSPHCRVTRMSDGVLIADWRRTRFLGVTTADIRKFAGGAAGERAEIVTGLLRAGCATARPRRQSDAAVGLWLRGVHLLIRTVGFGRALRLLSLAAPAYVRADPAATEDVERLKRAVQSHGHRSWFVNGDCKAEAMTAFVLLRRRGLKAVLHVGVREHPFALHAWTSSAGLCIPDADPRGHAFAPVLSVGGGGQ
;
A
#
# COMPACT_ATOMS: atom_id res chain seq x y z
N MET A 1 -16.23 22.05 -25.02
CA MET A 1 -17.23 21.33 -24.19
C MET A 1 -16.85 19.88 -23.91
N ALA A 2 -16.45 19.08 -24.91
CA ALA A 2 -16.01 17.69 -24.66
C ALA A 2 -14.62 17.61 -23.98
N GLU A 3 -13.72 18.55 -24.28
CA GLU A 3 -12.37 18.64 -23.70
C GLU A 3 -12.38 19.00 -22.21
N ASP A 4 -13.12 20.05 -21.81
CA ASP A 4 -13.27 20.44 -20.38
C ASP A 4 -13.86 19.32 -19.52
N ALA A 5 -14.77 18.52 -20.07
CA ALA A 5 -15.41 17.42 -19.34
C ALA A 5 -14.44 16.24 -19.12
N ALA A 6 -13.52 16.01 -20.04
CA ALA A 6 -12.47 15.00 -19.91
C ALA A 6 -11.43 15.42 -18.86
N GLU A 7 -11.01 16.68 -18.90
CA GLU A 7 -10.01 17.24 -17.97
C GLU A 7 -10.53 17.28 -16.52
N ASP A 8 -11.79 17.68 -16.32
CA ASP A 8 -12.46 17.62 -15.00
C ASP A 8 -12.58 16.18 -14.47
N THR A 9 -12.71 15.20 -15.37
CA THR A 9 -12.81 13.78 -15.00
C THR A 9 -11.46 13.22 -14.59
N ASP A 10 -10.38 13.56 -15.29
CA ASP A 10 -9.01 13.17 -14.91
C ASP A 10 -8.56 13.80 -13.59
N ALA A 11 -8.93 15.06 -13.35
CA ALA A 11 -8.69 15.75 -12.09
C ALA A 11 -9.41 15.08 -10.92
N LEU A 12 -10.68 14.69 -11.12
CA LEU A 12 -11.47 13.93 -10.15
C LEU A 12 -10.83 12.57 -9.86
N VAL A 13 -10.34 11.87 -10.88
CA VAL A 13 -9.63 10.59 -10.72
C VAL A 13 -8.33 10.78 -9.93
N ALA A 14 -7.58 11.85 -10.20
CA ALA A 14 -6.37 12.18 -9.46
C ALA A 14 -6.66 12.57 -7.99
N MET A 15 -7.71 13.36 -7.74
CA MET A 15 -8.18 13.68 -6.38
C MET A 15 -8.62 12.43 -5.64
N VAL A 16 -9.41 11.56 -6.27
CA VAL A 16 -9.81 10.26 -5.70
C VAL A 16 -8.57 9.44 -5.35
N ARG A 17 -7.54 9.39 -6.20
CA ARG A 17 -6.30 8.66 -5.88
C ARG A 17 -5.56 9.22 -4.67
N ILE A 18 -5.55 10.54 -4.49
CA ILE A 18 -4.85 11.20 -3.37
C ILE A 18 -5.61 11.08 -2.05
N LEU A 19 -6.94 11.25 -2.12
CA LEU A 19 -7.86 11.30 -0.99
C LEU A 19 -8.37 9.91 -0.59
N SER A 20 -8.29 8.95 -1.51
CA SER A 20 -8.41 7.53 -1.20
C SER A 20 -7.32 7.18 -0.19
N PRO A 21 -7.68 6.45 0.87
CA PRO A 21 -8.89 5.66 1.05
C PRO A 21 -9.83 6.27 2.10
N HIS A 22 -9.44 7.40 2.70
CA HIS A 22 -10.07 7.97 3.90
C HIS A 22 -11.15 8.99 3.54
N CYS A 23 -11.31 9.28 2.26
CA CYS A 23 -12.33 10.16 1.76
C CYS A 23 -13.11 9.53 0.61
N ARG A 24 -14.44 9.66 0.63
CA ARG A 24 -15.29 9.48 -0.56
C ARG A 24 -15.34 10.79 -1.32
N VAL A 25 -15.09 10.76 -2.61
CA VAL A 25 -15.25 11.92 -3.48
C VAL A 25 -16.54 11.73 -4.27
N THR A 26 -17.50 12.62 -4.11
CA THR A 26 -18.81 12.57 -4.79
C THR A 26 -18.97 13.83 -5.63
N ARG A 27 -19.18 13.66 -6.94
CA ARG A 27 -19.45 14.78 -7.85
C ARG A 27 -20.83 15.37 -7.53
N MET A 28 -20.89 16.69 -7.39
CA MET A 28 -22.11 17.47 -7.22
C MET A 28 -22.29 18.39 -8.45
N SER A 29 -23.43 19.08 -8.57
CA SER A 29 -23.70 20.01 -9.67
C SER A 29 -22.73 21.20 -9.72
N ASP A 30 -22.29 21.72 -8.57
CA ASP A 30 -21.40 22.90 -8.46
C ASP A 30 -20.01 22.58 -7.88
N GLY A 31 -19.58 21.32 -7.95
CA GLY A 31 -18.25 20.91 -7.51
C GLY A 31 -18.20 19.48 -6.98
N VAL A 32 -17.46 19.28 -5.90
CA VAL A 32 -17.15 17.96 -5.33
C VAL A 32 -17.31 17.97 -3.82
N LEU A 33 -18.01 16.95 -3.32
CA LEU A 33 -18.12 16.65 -1.91
C LEU A 33 -17.07 15.60 -1.52
N ILE A 34 -16.18 15.95 -0.61
CA ILE A 34 -15.21 15.06 0.02
C ILE A 34 -15.75 14.64 1.39
N ALA A 35 -16.14 13.38 1.53
CA ALA A 35 -16.58 12.82 2.81
C ALA A 35 -15.42 12.07 3.47
N ASP A 36 -14.77 12.67 4.46
CA ASP A 36 -13.75 12.04 5.30
C ASP A 36 -14.40 11.16 6.37
N TRP A 37 -14.38 9.85 6.16
CA TRP A 37 -14.95 8.88 7.08
C TRP A 37 -14.04 8.56 8.27
N ARG A 38 -12.76 8.95 8.23
CA ARG A 38 -11.87 8.80 9.39
C ARG A 38 -12.18 9.83 10.48
N ARG A 39 -12.61 11.02 10.09
CA ARG A 39 -12.91 12.13 11.01
C ARG A 39 -14.37 12.57 10.98
N THR A 40 -15.23 11.86 10.25
CA THR A 40 -16.65 12.16 10.04
C THR A 40 -16.86 13.62 9.63
N ARG A 41 -16.12 14.08 8.61
CA ARG A 41 -16.18 15.45 8.09
C ARG A 41 -16.58 15.47 6.62
N PHE A 42 -17.24 16.54 6.22
CA PHE A 42 -17.62 16.81 4.83
C PHE A 42 -16.96 18.11 4.39
N LEU A 43 -16.31 18.07 3.23
CA LEU A 43 -15.64 19.23 2.63
C LEU A 43 -16.18 19.43 1.22
N GLY A 44 -16.73 20.62 0.96
CA GLY A 44 -17.10 21.05 -0.38
C GLY A 44 -15.89 21.66 -1.08
N VAL A 45 -15.61 21.23 -2.30
CA VAL A 45 -14.61 21.82 -3.20
C VAL A 45 -15.34 22.34 -4.42
N THR A 46 -15.14 23.60 -4.79
CA THR A 46 -15.85 24.23 -5.90
C THR A 46 -15.29 23.77 -7.25
N THR A 47 -16.08 23.88 -8.33
CA THR A 47 -15.62 23.58 -9.69
C THR A 47 -14.40 24.39 -10.10
N ALA A 48 -14.27 25.63 -9.61
CA ALA A 48 -13.10 26.49 -9.86
C ALA A 48 -11.81 25.91 -9.25
N ASP A 49 -11.90 25.33 -8.04
CA ASP A 49 -10.75 24.70 -7.37
C ASP A 49 -10.38 23.36 -8.00
N ILE A 50 -11.35 22.63 -8.55
CA ILE A 50 -11.12 21.38 -9.31
C ILE A 50 -10.35 21.67 -10.59
N ARG A 51 -10.73 22.72 -11.33
CA ARG A 51 -10.01 23.13 -12.55
C ARG A 51 -8.59 23.59 -12.28
N LYS A 52 -8.36 24.30 -11.16
CA LYS A 52 -7.01 24.63 -10.68
C LYS A 52 -6.20 23.37 -10.33
N PHE A 53 -6.85 22.33 -9.81
CA PHE A 53 -6.20 21.06 -9.54
C PHE A 53 -5.84 20.30 -10.84
N ALA A 54 -6.68 20.39 -11.88
CA ALA A 54 -6.49 19.78 -13.19
C ALA A 54 -5.36 20.43 -14.01
N GLY A 55 -5.49 21.74 -14.24
CA GLY A 55 -4.66 22.52 -15.18
C GLY A 55 -3.55 23.34 -14.51
N GLY A 56 -3.49 23.42 -13.18
CA GLY A 56 -2.53 24.25 -12.46
C GLY A 56 -1.08 23.77 -12.56
N ALA A 57 -0.13 24.71 -12.46
CA ALA A 57 1.29 24.40 -12.38
C ALA A 57 1.58 23.50 -11.15
N ALA A 58 2.68 22.74 -11.16
CA ALA A 58 3.00 21.79 -10.09
C ALA A 58 2.99 22.39 -8.67
N GLY A 59 3.27 23.71 -8.54
CA GLY A 59 3.18 24.46 -7.28
C GLY A 59 1.75 24.66 -6.78
N GLU A 60 0.80 25.00 -7.65
CA GLU A 60 -0.60 25.24 -7.27
C GLU A 60 -1.30 23.94 -6.82
N ARG A 61 -0.99 22.82 -7.50
CA ARG A 61 -1.43 21.49 -7.05
C ARG A 61 -0.87 21.15 -5.67
N ALA A 62 0.37 21.53 -5.37
CA ALA A 62 0.99 21.29 -4.08
C ALA A 62 0.31 22.11 -2.96
N GLU A 63 -0.14 23.33 -3.24
CA GLU A 63 -0.90 24.14 -2.28
C GLU A 63 -2.26 23.53 -1.95
N ILE A 64 -3.00 23.05 -2.95
CA ILE A 64 -4.30 22.37 -2.74
C ILE A 64 -4.11 21.08 -1.93
N VAL A 65 -3.11 20.27 -2.28
CA VAL A 65 -2.75 19.06 -1.52
C VAL A 65 -2.33 19.42 -0.09
N THR A 66 -1.58 20.50 0.10
CA THR A 66 -1.18 20.99 1.44
C THR A 66 -2.39 21.48 2.24
N GLY A 67 -3.36 22.12 1.58
CA GLY A 67 -4.66 22.48 2.16
C GLY A 67 -5.44 21.25 2.62
N LEU A 68 -5.50 20.20 1.80
CA LEU A 68 -6.16 18.93 2.13
C LEU A 68 -5.43 18.15 3.24
N LEU A 69 -4.09 18.20 3.28
CA LEU A 69 -3.27 17.66 4.37
C LEU A 69 -3.49 18.44 5.67
N ARG A 70 -3.54 19.78 5.62
CA ARG A 70 -3.78 20.67 6.77
C ARG A 70 -5.21 20.52 7.31
N ALA A 71 -6.18 20.33 6.42
CA ALA A 71 -7.57 20.01 6.77
C ALA A 71 -7.70 18.60 7.39
N GLY A 72 -6.69 17.75 7.24
CA GLY A 72 -6.65 16.40 7.77
C GLY A 72 -7.35 15.35 6.91
N CYS A 73 -7.80 15.72 5.71
CA CYS A 73 -8.49 14.86 4.75
C CYS A 73 -7.52 13.93 4.00
N ALA A 74 -6.24 14.28 3.97
CA ALA A 74 -5.17 13.41 3.52
C ALA A 74 -4.19 13.20 4.68
N THR A 75 -3.71 11.97 4.87
CA THR A 75 -2.53 11.73 5.71
C THR A 75 -1.28 11.90 4.88
N ALA A 76 -0.33 12.69 5.39
CA ALA A 76 1.02 12.70 4.86
C ALA A 76 1.53 11.26 4.82
N ARG A 77 2.15 10.88 3.69
CA ARG A 77 2.73 9.54 3.55
C ARG A 77 3.73 9.36 4.69
N PRO A 78 3.56 8.34 5.55
CA PRO A 78 4.46 8.18 6.68
C PRO A 78 5.89 8.05 6.16
N ARG A 79 6.83 8.69 6.87
CA ARG A 79 8.24 8.73 6.47
C ARG A 79 8.73 7.31 6.21
N ARG A 80 9.61 7.22 5.21
CA ARG A 80 10.34 6.01 4.86
C ARG A 80 10.90 5.35 6.13
N GLN A 81 10.74 4.03 6.25
CA GLN A 81 11.31 3.30 7.37
C GLN A 81 12.83 3.19 7.19
N SER A 82 13.56 3.27 8.29
CA SER A 82 14.99 2.95 8.32
C SER A 82 15.19 1.43 8.22
N ASP A 83 16.36 1.01 7.73
CA ASP A 83 16.70 -0.42 7.64
C ASP A 83 16.63 -1.11 9.02
N ALA A 84 17.05 -0.41 10.08
CA ALA A 84 16.91 -0.90 11.46
C ALA A 84 15.43 -1.18 11.84
N ALA A 85 14.50 -0.33 11.42
CA ALA A 85 13.09 -0.55 11.64
C ALA A 85 12.57 -1.76 10.84
N VAL A 86 13.05 -1.96 9.60
CA VAL A 86 12.73 -3.16 8.80
C VAL A 86 13.19 -4.42 9.54
N GLY A 87 14.41 -4.44 10.06
CA GLY A 87 14.94 -5.56 10.84
C GLY A 87 14.13 -5.86 12.12
N LEU A 88 13.68 -4.82 12.83
CA LEU A 88 12.82 -4.98 14.01
C LEU A 88 11.46 -5.57 13.65
N TRP A 89 10.83 -5.06 12.57
CA TRP A 89 9.58 -5.60 12.05
C TRP A 89 9.73 -7.06 11.64
N LEU A 90 10.81 -7.42 10.94
CA LEU A 90 11.05 -8.79 10.52
C LEU A 90 11.13 -9.76 11.71
N ARG A 91 11.89 -9.41 12.74
CA ARG A 91 11.99 -10.22 13.96
C ARG A 91 10.66 -10.31 14.71
N GLY A 92 9.95 -9.19 14.82
CA GLY A 92 8.65 -9.14 15.49
C GLY A 92 7.59 -9.98 14.76
N VAL A 93 7.54 -9.90 13.44
CA VAL A 93 6.63 -10.72 12.61
C VAL A 93 7.00 -12.19 12.74
N HIS A 94 8.28 -12.55 12.67
CA HIS A 94 8.72 -13.93 12.86
C HIS A 94 8.32 -14.49 14.23
N LEU A 95 8.56 -13.72 15.31
CA LEU A 95 8.10 -14.07 16.67
C LEU A 95 6.58 -14.26 16.74
N LEU A 96 5.82 -13.37 16.12
CA LEU A 96 4.36 -13.44 16.10
C LEU A 96 3.89 -14.71 15.38
N ILE A 97 4.46 -15.02 14.21
CA ILE A 97 4.15 -16.26 13.47
C ILE A 97 4.49 -17.48 14.32
N ARG A 98 5.63 -17.48 15.03
CA ARG A 98 6.07 -18.60 15.87
C ARG A 98 5.18 -18.81 17.11
N THR A 99 4.61 -17.74 17.65
CA THR A 99 3.80 -17.79 18.89
C THR A 99 2.33 -18.06 18.63
N VAL A 100 1.71 -17.40 17.63
CA VAL A 100 0.26 -17.51 17.38
C VAL A 100 -0.11 -18.23 16.08
N GLY A 101 0.88 -18.53 15.23
CA GLY A 101 0.70 -19.12 13.92
C GLY A 101 0.47 -18.08 12.81
N PHE A 102 0.77 -18.47 11.56
CA PHE A 102 0.70 -17.58 10.39
C PHE A 102 -0.69 -16.96 10.17
N GLY A 103 -1.75 -17.76 10.22
CA GLY A 103 -3.12 -17.26 9.98
C GLY A 103 -3.57 -16.21 11.00
N ARG A 104 -3.23 -16.40 12.28
CA ARG A 104 -3.55 -15.40 13.33
C ARG A 104 -2.66 -14.16 13.19
N ALA A 105 -1.38 -14.34 12.92
CA ALA A 105 -0.46 -13.23 12.66
C ALA A 105 -0.94 -12.38 11.49
N LEU A 106 -1.40 -13.00 10.39
CA LEU A 106 -1.95 -12.31 9.23
C LEU A 106 -3.19 -11.50 9.58
N ARG A 107 -4.11 -12.05 10.37
CA ARG A 107 -5.31 -11.32 10.84
C ARG A 107 -4.91 -10.09 11.69
N LEU A 108 -4.04 -10.28 12.68
CA LEU A 108 -3.59 -9.21 13.57
C LEU A 108 -2.85 -8.10 12.81
N LEU A 109 -1.94 -8.47 11.92
CA LEU A 109 -1.13 -7.51 11.17
C LEU A 109 -1.91 -6.83 10.05
N SER A 110 -2.97 -7.46 9.55
CA SER A 110 -3.93 -6.79 8.66
C SER A 110 -4.72 -5.68 9.38
N LEU A 111 -4.87 -5.74 10.71
CA LEU A 111 -5.42 -4.61 11.48
C LEU A 111 -4.42 -3.45 11.59
N ALA A 112 -3.12 -3.77 11.66
CA ALA A 112 -2.05 -2.77 11.66
C ALA A 112 -1.78 -2.16 10.26
N ALA A 113 -2.32 -2.79 9.21
CA ALA A 113 -2.27 -2.35 7.82
C ALA A 113 -3.65 -2.52 7.14
N PRO A 114 -4.66 -1.71 7.52
CA PRO A 114 -6.05 -1.94 7.13
C PRO A 114 -6.33 -1.93 5.61
N ALA A 115 -7.35 -2.68 5.18
CA ALA A 115 -7.84 -2.74 3.78
C ALA A 115 -8.21 -1.37 3.21
N TYR A 116 -8.76 -0.51 4.06
CA TYR A 116 -9.07 0.87 3.76
C TYR A 116 -7.84 1.77 3.87
N VAL A 117 -6.59 1.30 3.76
CA VAL A 117 -5.40 2.17 3.65
C VAL A 117 -5.11 2.42 2.16
N ARG A 118 -4.55 3.59 1.81
CA ARG A 118 -4.25 4.03 0.44
C ARG A 118 -3.52 2.90 -0.29
N ALA A 119 -3.81 2.72 -1.57
CA ALA A 119 -3.20 1.67 -2.38
C ALA A 119 -2.57 2.27 -3.64
N ASP A 120 -1.72 3.29 -3.45
CA ASP A 120 -0.99 3.90 -4.56
C ASP A 120 -0.06 2.88 -5.23
N PRO A 121 0.17 2.99 -6.54
CA PRO A 121 1.28 2.29 -7.15
C PRO A 121 2.58 2.69 -6.45
N ALA A 122 3.37 1.69 -6.06
CA ALA A 122 4.70 1.93 -5.53
C ALA A 122 5.68 2.23 -6.67
N ALA A 123 6.65 3.11 -6.41
CA ALA A 123 7.80 3.24 -7.30
C ALA A 123 8.67 1.97 -7.18
N THR A 124 9.10 1.42 -8.31
CA THR A 124 9.90 0.18 -8.36
C THR A 124 11.13 0.26 -7.46
N GLU A 125 11.86 1.38 -7.49
CA GLU A 125 13.06 1.63 -6.66
C GLU A 125 12.80 1.50 -5.14
N ASP A 126 11.62 1.92 -4.70
CA ASP A 126 11.22 1.85 -3.29
C ASP A 126 10.94 0.41 -2.86
N VAL A 127 10.37 -0.39 -3.75
CA VAL A 127 10.12 -1.82 -3.52
C VAL A 127 11.43 -2.61 -3.60
N GLU A 128 12.32 -2.32 -4.54
CA GLU A 128 13.65 -2.93 -4.62
C GLU A 128 14.49 -2.66 -3.38
N ARG A 129 14.45 -1.43 -2.86
CA ARG A 129 15.17 -1.09 -1.62
C ARG A 129 14.60 -1.86 -0.44
N LEU A 130 13.28 -1.93 -0.32
CA LEU A 130 12.63 -2.73 0.72
C LEU A 130 13.00 -4.21 0.60
N LYS A 131 13.01 -4.76 -0.62
CA LYS A 131 13.41 -6.13 -0.92
C LYS A 131 14.83 -6.41 -0.40
N ARG A 132 15.79 -5.55 -0.77
CA ARG A 132 17.18 -5.64 -0.29
C ARG A 132 17.28 -5.54 1.23
N ALA A 133 16.54 -4.64 1.87
CA ALA A 133 16.54 -4.50 3.31
C ALA A 133 15.97 -5.76 4.00
N VAL A 134 14.81 -6.26 3.55
CA VAL A 134 14.18 -7.47 4.11
C VAL A 134 15.07 -8.69 3.94
N GLN A 135 15.57 -8.95 2.73
CA GLN A 135 16.43 -10.11 2.45
C GLN A 135 17.76 -10.03 3.19
N SER A 136 18.41 -8.86 3.22
CA SER A 136 19.68 -8.71 3.96
C SER A 136 19.51 -8.95 5.46
N HIS A 137 18.40 -8.50 6.06
CA HIS A 137 18.08 -8.79 7.46
C HIS A 137 17.65 -10.24 7.69
N GLY A 138 16.94 -10.85 6.74
CA GLY A 138 16.51 -12.25 6.80
C GLY A 138 17.69 -13.21 6.75
N HIS A 139 18.61 -13.03 5.79
CA HIS A 139 19.80 -13.87 5.63
C HIS A 139 20.83 -13.71 6.74
N ARG A 140 21.00 -12.50 7.30
CA ARG A 140 21.97 -12.25 8.38
C ARG A 140 21.45 -12.64 9.76
N SER A 141 20.16 -12.90 9.90
CA SER A 141 19.57 -13.24 11.18
C SER A 141 19.49 -14.76 11.34
N TRP A 142 20.26 -15.32 12.28
CA TRP A 142 20.12 -16.73 12.68
C TRP A 142 18.70 -17.05 13.19
N PHE A 143 17.99 -16.04 13.69
CA PHE A 143 16.66 -16.18 14.24
C PHE A 143 15.55 -16.28 13.18
N VAL A 144 15.65 -15.51 12.09
CA VAL A 144 14.64 -15.50 11.01
C VAL A 144 15.04 -16.40 9.83
N ASN A 145 16.34 -16.45 9.52
CA ASN A 145 17.00 -17.34 8.56
C ASN A 145 16.22 -17.56 7.24
N GLY A 146 15.85 -16.49 6.55
CA GLY A 146 15.19 -16.58 5.24
C GLY A 146 13.77 -17.16 5.28
N ASP A 147 13.05 -17.04 6.40
CA ASP A 147 11.66 -17.47 6.52
C ASP A 147 10.75 -16.66 5.57
N CYS A 148 10.30 -17.30 4.49
CA CYS A 148 9.49 -16.68 3.44
C CYS A 148 8.19 -16.05 3.97
N LYS A 149 7.61 -16.62 5.04
CA LYS A 149 6.38 -16.10 5.66
C LYS A 149 6.64 -14.78 6.34
N ALA A 150 7.69 -14.70 7.17
CA ALA A 150 8.08 -13.48 7.85
C ALA A 150 8.45 -12.38 6.85
N GLU A 151 9.28 -12.70 5.85
CA GLU A 151 9.68 -11.73 4.83
C GLU A 151 8.49 -11.18 4.03
N ALA A 152 7.62 -12.07 3.56
CA ALA A 152 6.42 -11.69 2.82
C ALA A 152 5.49 -10.81 3.66
N MET A 153 5.18 -11.22 4.90
CA MET A 153 4.31 -10.47 5.78
C MET A 153 4.90 -9.13 6.20
N THR A 154 6.21 -9.06 6.46
CA THR A 154 6.89 -7.80 6.75
C THR A 154 6.79 -6.85 5.58
N ALA A 155 7.08 -7.30 4.36
CA ALA A 155 6.94 -6.47 3.16
C ALA A 155 5.49 -5.97 2.98
N PHE A 156 4.52 -6.86 3.14
CA PHE A 156 3.09 -6.54 3.03
C PHE A 156 2.67 -5.42 3.98
N VAL A 157 2.97 -5.58 5.28
CA VAL A 157 2.59 -4.61 6.31
C VAL A 157 3.29 -3.27 6.08
N LEU A 158 4.59 -3.29 5.78
CA LEU A 158 5.38 -2.07 5.63
C LEU A 158 4.98 -1.26 4.40
N LEU A 159 4.67 -1.91 3.28
CA LEU A 159 4.14 -1.24 2.08
C LEU A 159 2.76 -0.65 2.35
N ARG A 160 1.85 -1.43 2.93
CA ARG A 160 0.48 -0.98 3.17
C ARG A 160 0.40 0.12 4.21
N ARG A 161 1.23 0.09 5.27
CA ARG A 161 1.36 1.21 6.21
C ARG A 161 1.84 2.50 5.55
N ARG A 162 2.54 2.42 4.41
CA ARG A 162 2.96 3.57 3.59
C ARG A 162 1.92 3.99 2.56
N GLY A 163 0.72 3.40 2.57
CA GLY A 163 -0.29 3.69 1.57
C GLY A 163 -0.02 3.10 0.20
N LEU A 164 0.82 2.06 0.11
CA LEU A 164 1.19 1.43 -1.15
C LEU A 164 0.41 0.16 -1.41
N LYS A 165 0.07 -0.05 -2.67
CA LYS A 165 -0.54 -1.29 -3.16
C LYS A 165 0.44 -2.44 -2.93
N ALA A 166 -0.01 -3.44 -2.19
CA ALA A 166 0.71 -4.69 -2.00
C ALA A 166 -0.28 -5.85 -1.88
N VAL A 167 0.07 -6.99 -2.45
CA VAL A 167 -0.73 -8.22 -2.40
C VAL A 167 0.12 -9.32 -1.79
N LEU A 168 -0.32 -9.91 -0.68
CA LEU A 168 0.34 -11.07 -0.10
C LEU A 168 -0.21 -12.34 -0.76
N HIS A 169 0.67 -13.20 -1.23
CA HIS A 169 0.35 -14.48 -1.81
C HIS A 169 0.91 -15.61 -0.95
N VAL A 170 0.15 -16.70 -0.86
CA VAL A 170 0.64 -18.01 -0.42
C VAL A 170 0.39 -18.96 -1.57
N GLY A 171 1.43 -19.65 -2.00
CA GLY A 171 1.37 -20.59 -3.10
C GLY A 171 1.90 -21.96 -2.73
N VAL A 172 1.54 -22.93 -3.55
CA VAL A 172 1.98 -24.32 -3.46
C VAL A 172 2.63 -24.74 -4.76
N ARG A 173 3.59 -25.64 -4.66
CA ARG A 173 4.12 -26.41 -5.77
C ARG A 173 3.88 -27.88 -5.46
N GLU A 174 3.42 -28.64 -6.46
CA GLU A 174 3.13 -30.07 -6.30
C GLU A 174 4.41 -30.93 -6.30
N HIS A 175 5.39 -30.62 -7.16
CA HIS A 175 6.62 -31.40 -7.27
C HIS A 175 7.91 -30.57 -7.36
N PRO A 176 8.88 -30.78 -6.42
CA PRO A 176 8.68 -31.38 -5.11
C PRO A 176 7.72 -30.53 -4.27
N PHE A 177 6.88 -31.20 -3.46
CA PHE A 177 5.84 -30.54 -2.69
C PHE A 177 6.43 -29.46 -1.77
N ALA A 178 6.00 -28.21 -1.96
CA ALA A 178 6.50 -27.09 -1.18
C ALA A 178 5.46 -25.97 -1.08
N LEU A 179 5.50 -25.22 0.01
CA LEU A 179 4.72 -24.01 0.21
C LEU A 179 5.65 -22.81 0.19
N HIS A 180 5.17 -21.71 -0.38
CA HIS A 180 5.90 -20.46 -0.44
C HIS A 180 4.98 -19.27 -0.21
N ALA A 181 5.51 -18.19 0.34
CA ALA A 181 4.80 -16.95 0.56
C ALA A 181 5.61 -15.78 0.00
N TRP A 182 4.93 -14.86 -0.69
CA TRP A 182 5.55 -13.66 -1.25
C TRP A 182 4.57 -12.50 -1.29
N THR A 183 5.08 -11.28 -1.24
CA THR A 183 4.30 -10.06 -1.44
C THR A 183 4.65 -9.44 -2.78
N SER A 184 3.63 -9.22 -3.63
CA SER A 184 3.77 -8.54 -4.91
C SER A 184 3.44 -7.04 -4.79
N SER A 185 4.30 -6.17 -5.34
CA SER A 185 4.07 -4.74 -5.50
C SER A 185 4.94 -4.17 -6.61
N ALA A 186 4.41 -3.26 -7.43
CA ALA A 186 5.14 -2.63 -8.55
C ALA A 186 5.87 -3.63 -9.46
N GLY A 187 5.27 -4.80 -9.72
CA GLY A 187 5.85 -5.85 -10.55
C GLY A 187 6.97 -6.66 -9.87
N LEU A 188 7.31 -6.36 -8.60
CA LEU A 188 8.34 -7.05 -7.84
C LEU A 188 7.74 -7.91 -6.73
N CYS A 189 8.46 -8.97 -6.36
CA CYS A 189 8.07 -9.89 -5.28
C CYS A 189 9.08 -9.86 -4.14
N ILE A 190 8.58 -9.88 -2.89
CA ILE A 190 9.37 -9.95 -1.67
C ILE A 190 8.80 -11.06 -0.75
N PRO A 191 9.54 -12.15 -0.49
CA PRO A 191 10.68 -12.63 -1.28
C PRO A 191 10.29 -12.94 -2.73
N ASP A 192 11.25 -13.36 -3.56
CA ASP A 192 10.98 -13.78 -4.95
C ASP A 192 9.86 -14.82 -5.02
N ALA A 193 8.95 -14.70 -5.99
CA ALA A 193 7.82 -15.62 -6.15
C ALA A 193 8.26 -17.01 -6.62
N ASP A 194 9.39 -17.07 -7.33
CA ASP A 194 10.00 -18.24 -7.92
C ASP A 194 11.41 -18.50 -7.37
N PRO A 195 11.55 -18.73 -6.06
CA PRO A 195 12.87 -18.93 -5.47
C PRO A 195 13.58 -20.11 -6.16
N ARG A 196 14.77 -19.85 -6.71
CA ARG A 196 15.59 -20.83 -7.45
C ARG A 196 14.94 -21.33 -8.76
N GLY A 197 14.09 -20.53 -9.39
CA GLY A 197 13.42 -20.87 -10.66
C GLY A 197 12.25 -21.84 -10.49
N HIS A 198 11.71 -21.97 -9.28
CA HIS A 198 10.60 -22.85 -8.99
C HIS A 198 9.29 -22.08 -8.91
N ALA A 199 8.38 -22.30 -9.85
CA ALA A 199 7.08 -21.65 -9.84
C ALA A 199 6.17 -22.22 -8.74
N PHE A 200 5.50 -21.33 -8.00
CA PHE A 200 4.47 -21.65 -7.02
C PHE A 200 3.13 -21.12 -7.50
N ALA A 201 2.11 -21.98 -7.55
CA ALA A 201 0.75 -21.57 -7.90
C ALA A 201 0.09 -20.91 -6.67
N PRO A 202 -0.41 -19.67 -6.77
CA PRO A 202 -1.04 -18.99 -5.64
C PRO A 202 -2.35 -19.69 -5.27
N VAL A 203 -2.47 -20.10 -4.00
CA VAL A 203 -3.69 -20.71 -3.42
C VAL A 203 -4.46 -19.71 -2.56
N LEU A 204 -3.78 -18.68 -2.04
CA LEU A 204 -4.38 -17.59 -1.28
C LEU A 204 -3.73 -16.29 -1.71
N SER A 205 -4.55 -15.27 -1.96
CA SER A 205 -4.11 -13.91 -2.23
C SER A 205 -4.86 -12.93 -1.34
N VAL A 206 -4.14 -12.03 -0.69
CA VAL A 206 -4.69 -11.00 0.19
C VAL A 206 -4.24 -9.64 -0.35
N GLY A 207 -5.13 -8.99 -1.10
CA GLY A 207 -5.01 -7.60 -1.52
C GLY A 207 -6.10 -6.78 -0.86
N GLY A 208 -5.79 -5.54 -0.43
CA GLY A 208 -6.83 -4.61 0.01
C GLY A 208 -7.76 -4.28 -1.16
N GLY A 209 -9.04 -4.64 -1.05
CA GLY A 209 -10.06 -4.41 -2.05
C GLY A 209 -10.48 -5.70 -2.75
N GLY A 210 -11.70 -6.14 -2.47
CA GLY A 210 -12.28 -7.35 -3.02
C GLY A 210 -12.32 -7.37 -4.54
N GLN A 211 -12.09 -8.56 -5.07
CA GLN A 211 -12.96 -9.13 -6.09
C GLN A 211 -13.71 -10.28 -5.41
#